data_AF-A0A0Q6YLE1-F1
#
_entry.id   AF-A0A0Q6YLE1-F1
#
_cell.length_a   1.000
_cell.length_b   1.000
_cell.length_c   1.000
_cell.angle_alpha   90.00
_cell.angle_beta   90.00
_cell.angle_gamma   90.00
#
_symmetry.space_group_name_H-M   'P 1'
#
loop_
_entity.id
_entity.type
_entity.pdbx_description
1 polymer ?
#
loop_
_entity_poly.entity_id
_entity_poly.type
_entity_poly.pdbx_seq_one_letter_code
_entity_poly.pdbx_strand_id
1 'polypeptide(L)'
;MFRETVTHAGGDSRGTASESHALMLLRRALNRGFGMEATLTGGASIRWTRVDLGTHTIVLRSIALDPELPADAIDEATRALLALINAGDAQYAVRADRRVIIAGDTEISPLDSARLRARRLVAVDRAGRVRLTLAARLSLLALDHVQSGGGTDGFAMCSCGYTASAPTGETADGVLRNHRQTVTARFVQEIDASYAAAVSDSR
;
A
#
# COMPACT_ATOMS: atom_id res chain seq x y z
N MET A 1 -5.24 2.01 10.64
CA MET A 1 -5.03 0.81 11.48
C MET A 1 -5.04 -0.39 10.56
N PHE A 2 -4.17 -1.33 10.84
CA PHE A 2 -3.98 -2.57 10.11
C PHE A 2 -4.13 -3.74 11.08
N ARG A 3 -4.74 -4.84 10.62
CA ARG A 3 -4.63 -6.15 11.23
C ARG A 3 -3.30 -6.74 10.78
N GLU A 4 -2.48 -7.09 11.75
CA GLU A 4 -1.19 -7.74 11.51
C GLU A 4 -1.35 -9.24 11.71
N THR A 5 -0.92 -10.04 10.73
CA THR A 5 -0.82 -11.49 10.87
C THR A 5 0.63 -11.91 10.60
N VAL A 6 1.30 -12.49 11.58
CA VAL A 6 2.65 -13.02 11.44
C VAL A 6 2.62 -14.54 11.39
N THR A 7 3.02 -15.11 10.26
CA THR A 7 3.09 -16.56 10.04
C THR A 7 4.51 -17.05 10.27
N HIS A 8 4.64 -18.11 11.08
CA HIS A 8 5.90 -18.80 11.37
C HIS A 8 5.67 -20.31 11.52
N ALA A 9 6.74 -21.10 11.68
CA ALA A 9 6.65 -22.57 11.83
C ALA A 9 5.73 -23.06 12.97
N GLY A 10 5.48 -22.20 13.97
CA GLY A 10 4.63 -22.52 15.11
C GLY A 10 3.16 -22.11 14.95
N GLY A 11 2.77 -21.63 13.77
CA GLY A 11 1.43 -21.12 13.47
C GLY A 11 1.41 -19.61 13.19
N ASP A 12 0.22 -19.04 13.36
CA ASP A 12 -0.05 -17.62 13.12
C ASP A 12 -0.24 -16.86 14.43
N SER A 13 0.34 -15.67 14.51
CA SER A 13 0.04 -14.69 15.56
C SER A 13 -0.65 -13.48 14.95
N ARG A 14 -1.62 -12.90 15.67
CA ARG A 14 -2.43 -11.77 15.22
C ARG A 14 -2.27 -10.57 16.13
N GLY A 15 -2.24 -9.39 15.54
CA GLY A 15 -2.10 -8.12 16.23
C GLY A 15 -2.76 -6.97 15.48
N THR A 16 -2.55 -5.75 15.98
CA THR A 16 -2.93 -4.53 15.28
C THR A 16 -1.72 -3.62 15.13
N ALA A 17 -1.64 -2.96 13.98
CA ALA A 17 -0.59 -2.00 13.67
C ALA A 17 -1.21 -0.64 13.32
N SER A 18 -0.71 0.41 13.97
CA SER A 18 -0.93 1.77 13.50
C SER A 18 -0.27 1.97 12.12
N GLU A 19 -0.62 3.05 11.43
CA GLU A 19 -0.02 3.37 10.14
C GLU A 19 1.50 3.59 10.24
N SER A 20 1.99 4.18 11.34
CA SER A 20 3.43 4.36 11.59
C SER A 20 4.13 3.03 11.88
N HIS A 21 3.47 2.12 12.61
CA HIS A 21 4.00 0.78 12.84
C HIS A 21 4.08 0.00 11.52
N ALA A 22 3.03 0.00 10.70
CA ALA A 22 3.03 -0.63 9.38
C ALA A 22 4.17 -0.09 8.49
N LEU A 23 4.35 1.23 8.42
CA LEU A 23 5.46 1.84 7.68
C LEU A 23 6.83 1.43 8.23
N MET A 24 6.99 1.36 9.55
CA MET A 24 8.23 0.90 10.18
C MET A 24 8.56 -0.54 9.76
N LEU A 25 7.57 -1.45 9.75
CA LEU A 25 7.76 -2.84 9.33
C LEU A 25 8.17 -2.92 7.86
N LEU A 26 7.55 -2.14 6.98
CA LEU A 26 7.90 -2.06 5.57
C LEU A 26 9.34 -1.54 5.35
N ARG A 27 9.72 -0.46 6.03
CA ARG A 27 11.11 0.06 5.97
C ARG A 27 12.12 -0.95 6.51
N ARG A 28 11.74 -1.69 7.56
CA ARG A 28 12.58 -2.74 8.13
C ARG A 28 12.73 -3.92 7.17
N ALA A 29 11.68 -4.29 6.44
CA ALA A 29 11.73 -5.30 5.39
C ALA A 29 12.64 -4.88 4.23
N LEU A 30 12.48 -3.64 3.76
CA LEU A 30 13.35 -3.02 2.74
C LEU A 30 14.83 -3.09 3.13
N ASN A 31 15.16 -2.62 4.34
CA ASN A 31 16.53 -2.60 4.85
C ASN A 31 17.15 -4.00 5.02
N ARG A 32 16.33 -5.05 5.07
CA ARG A 32 16.77 -6.44 5.16
C ARG A 32 16.69 -7.20 3.83
N GLY A 33 16.27 -6.53 2.75
CA GLY A 33 16.08 -7.17 1.44
C GLY A 33 14.99 -8.25 1.44
N PHE A 34 13.97 -8.11 2.29
CA PHE A 34 12.84 -9.04 2.29
C PHE A 34 11.88 -8.72 1.14
N GLY A 35 11.26 -9.75 0.57
CA GLY A 35 10.24 -9.57 -0.47
C GLY A 35 9.01 -8.91 0.13
N MET A 36 8.48 -7.88 -0.54
CA MET A 36 7.31 -7.15 -0.05
C MET A 36 6.39 -6.76 -1.21
N GLU A 37 5.08 -7.02 -1.08
CA GLU A 37 4.09 -6.79 -2.14
C GLU A 37 2.91 -5.99 -1.57
N ALA A 38 2.56 -4.87 -2.18
CA ALA A 38 1.31 -4.16 -1.88
C ALA A 38 0.08 -4.97 -2.36
N THR A 39 -1.04 -4.81 -1.67
CA THR A 39 -2.30 -5.50 -2.02
C THR A 39 -3.36 -4.50 -2.51
N LEU A 40 -4.30 -4.96 -3.35
CA LEU A 40 -5.40 -4.15 -3.87
C LEU A 40 -6.30 -3.57 -2.76
N THR A 41 -6.39 -4.27 -1.63
CA THR A 41 -7.14 -3.80 -0.45
C THR A 41 -6.43 -2.68 0.31
N GLY A 42 -5.21 -2.28 -0.09
CA GLY A 42 -4.42 -1.26 0.59
C GLY A 42 -3.51 -1.82 1.69
N GLY A 43 -3.27 -3.12 1.69
CA GLY A 43 -2.36 -3.79 2.60
C GLY A 43 -0.98 -4.02 2.00
N ALA A 44 -0.18 -4.80 2.72
CA ALA A 44 1.09 -5.31 2.22
C ALA A 44 1.39 -6.70 2.79
N SER A 45 2.07 -7.53 2.01
CA SER A 45 2.65 -8.78 2.48
C SER A 45 4.17 -8.68 2.46
N ILE A 46 4.83 -9.09 3.53
CA ILE A 46 6.29 -9.18 3.65
C ILE A 46 6.62 -10.67 3.79
N ARG A 47 7.56 -11.19 3.00
CA ARG A 47 7.95 -12.60 2.97
C ARG A 47 9.48 -12.74 3.00
N TRP A 48 9.97 -13.68 3.80
CA TRP A 48 11.39 -14.05 3.83
C TRP A 48 11.57 -15.50 4.27
N THR A 49 12.71 -16.08 3.92
CA THR A 49 13.09 -17.41 4.38
C THR A 49 14.06 -17.30 5.55
N ARG A 50 14.02 -18.28 6.45
CA ARG A 50 14.98 -18.43 7.55
C ARG A 50 15.37 -19.90 7.64
N VAL A 51 16.65 -20.16 7.87
CA VAL A 51 17.12 -21.50 8.23
C VAL A 51 16.80 -21.73 9.70
N ASP A 52 16.05 -22.79 9.99
CA ASP A 52 15.86 -23.29 11.35
C ASP A 52 17.15 -24.00 11.79
N LEU A 53 17.76 -23.54 12.88
CA LEU A 53 19.03 -24.06 13.37
C LEU A 53 18.90 -25.46 13.96
N GLY A 54 17.70 -25.85 14.43
CA GLY A 54 17.49 -27.20 14.99
C GLY A 54 17.43 -28.26 13.90
N THR A 55 16.69 -27.96 12.83
CA THR A 55 16.38 -28.93 11.77
C THR A 55 17.18 -28.70 10.47
N HIS A 56 17.91 -27.60 10.36
CA HIS A 56 18.57 -27.12 9.14
C HIS A 56 17.60 -26.94 7.95
N THR A 57 16.30 -26.80 8.22
CA THR A 57 15.28 -26.63 7.19
C THR A 57 15.05 -25.16 6.86
N ILE A 58 14.71 -24.88 5.61
CA ILE A 58 14.29 -23.55 5.17
C ILE A 58 12.82 -23.38 5.53
N VAL A 59 12.54 -22.40 6.39
CA VAL A 59 11.19 -22.05 6.83
C VAL A 59 10.79 -20.71 6.23
N LEU A 60 9.63 -20.68 5.57
CA LEU A 60 9.01 -19.43 5.11
C LEU A 60 8.38 -18.71 6.29
N ARG A 61 8.63 -17.41 6.39
CA ARG A 61 7.94 -16.50 7.31
C ARG A 61 7.30 -15.37 6.54
N SER A 62 6.19 -14.87 7.07
CA SER A 62 5.52 -13.72 6.50
C SER A 62 4.86 -12.83 7.53
N ILE A 63 4.69 -11.56 7.16
CA ILE A 63 3.82 -10.60 7.84
C ILE A 63 2.82 -10.12 6.81
N ALA A 64 1.52 -10.29 7.09
CA ALA A 64 0.44 -9.66 6.35
C ALA A 64 -0.07 -8.45 7.14
N LEU A 65 -0.19 -7.32 6.45
CA LEU A 65 -0.74 -6.07 6.97
C LEU A 65 -2.02 -5.78 6.19
N ASP A 66 -3.18 -6.07 6.78
CA ASP A 66 -4.49 -5.85 6.15
C ASP A 66 -5.15 -4.62 6.78
N PRO A 67 -5.52 -3.57 6.03
CA PRO A 67 -6.19 -2.42 6.61
C PRO A 67 -7.55 -2.82 7.19
N GLU A 68 -7.90 -2.26 8.35
CA GLU A 68 -9.20 -2.56 9.00
C GLU A 68 -10.41 -2.15 8.14
N LEU A 69 -10.23 -1.08 7.36
CA LEU A 69 -11.14 -0.63 6.32
C LEU A 69 -10.39 -0.78 5.00
N PRO A 70 -10.65 -1.85 4.23
CA PRO A 70 -10.07 -2.04 2.91
C PRO A 70 -10.28 -0.82 2.02
N ALA A 71 -9.23 -0.47 1.29
CA ALA A 71 -9.26 0.49 0.20
C ALA A 71 -9.62 -0.18 -1.13
N ASP A 72 -10.33 -1.32 -1.11
CA ASP A 72 -10.83 -1.98 -2.30
C ASP A 72 -11.87 -1.10 -3.02
N ALA A 73 -12.11 -1.33 -4.31
CA ALA A 73 -13.04 -0.54 -5.14
C ALA A 73 -12.70 0.97 -5.20
N ILE A 74 -11.44 1.32 -5.45
CA ILE A 74 -11.09 2.65 -5.96
C ILE A 74 -11.42 2.65 -7.46
N ASP A 75 -12.53 3.28 -7.82
CA ASP A 75 -12.90 3.54 -9.21
C ASP A 75 -12.08 4.70 -9.80
N GLU A 76 -12.19 4.92 -11.12
CA GLU A 76 -11.42 5.95 -11.82
C GLU A 76 -11.72 7.36 -11.28
N ALA A 77 -12.97 7.63 -10.89
CA ALA A 77 -13.36 8.90 -10.29
C ALA A 77 -12.66 9.13 -8.94
N THR A 78 -12.66 8.12 -8.06
CA THR A 78 -11.95 8.19 -6.77
C THR A 78 -10.45 8.28 -6.99
N ARG A 79 -9.90 7.52 -7.94
CA ARG A 79 -8.48 7.56 -8.32
C ARG A 79 -8.04 8.96 -8.74
N ALA A 80 -8.81 9.64 -9.59
CA ALA A 80 -8.54 11.01 -10.00
C ALA A 80 -8.52 11.99 -8.81
N LEU A 81 -9.47 11.86 -7.88
CA LEU A 81 -9.49 12.69 -6.65
C LEU A 81 -8.27 12.42 -5.76
N LEU A 82 -7.87 11.16 -5.58
CA LEU A 82 -6.68 10.82 -4.80
C LEU A 82 -5.39 11.33 -5.46
N ALA A 83 -5.32 11.30 -6.80
CA ALA A 83 -4.20 11.87 -7.55
C ALA A 83 -4.10 13.39 -7.35
N LEU A 84 -5.22 14.11 -7.39
CA LEU A 84 -5.27 15.56 -7.07
C LEU A 84 -4.74 15.84 -5.67
N ILE A 85 -5.18 15.06 -4.67
CA ILE A 85 -4.71 15.21 -3.28
C ILE A 85 -3.23 14.88 -3.15
N ASN A 86 -2.72 13.89 -3.87
CA ASN A 86 -1.32 13.49 -3.79
C ASN A 86 -0.37 14.46 -4.52
N ALA A 87 -0.87 15.20 -5.52
CA ALA A 87 -0.07 16.11 -6.33
C ALA A 87 0.22 17.46 -5.65
N GLY A 88 -0.50 17.83 -4.58
CA GLY A 88 -0.38 19.15 -3.97
C GLY A 88 -0.69 19.21 -2.47
N ASP A 89 -0.57 20.40 -1.91
CA ASP A 89 -0.93 20.68 -0.52
C ASP A 89 -2.46 20.74 -0.37
N ALA A 90 -3.09 19.57 -0.23
CA ALA A 90 -4.52 19.49 0.01
C ALA A 90 -4.87 19.95 1.45
N GLN A 91 -5.98 20.68 1.59
CA GLN A 91 -6.44 21.24 2.86
C GLN A 91 -7.92 20.92 3.09
N TYR A 92 -8.28 20.75 4.34
CA TYR A 92 -9.64 20.53 4.79
C TYR A 92 -10.21 21.86 5.29
N ALA A 93 -11.33 22.29 4.71
CA ALA A 93 -11.92 23.59 5.00
C ALA A 93 -13.43 23.47 5.26
N VAL A 94 -13.97 24.49 5.95
CA VAL A 94 -15.41 24.71 6.08
C VAL A 94 -15.77 25.95 5.26
N ARG A 95 -16.61 25.79 4.23
CA ARG A 95 -17.08 26.87 3.35
C ARG A 95 -18.60 26.86 3.29
N ALA A 96 -19.22 27.98 3.68
CA ALA A 96 -20.68 28.11 3.75
C ALA A 96 -21.32 26.90 4.47
N ASP A 97 -20.82 26.58 5.67
CA ASP A 97 -21.23 25.45 6.52
C ASP A 97 -21.04 24.04 5.94
N ARG A 98 -20.34 23.92 4.80
CA ARG A 98 -20.02 22.63 4.18
C ARG A 98 -18.55 22.30 4.35
N ARG A 99 -18.27 21.03 4.62
CA ARG A 99 -16.93 20.47 4.78
C ARG A 99 -16.40 20.00 3.44
N VAL A 100 -15.27 20.55 3.00
CA VAL A 100 -14.68 20.27 1.69
C VAL A 100 -13.17 20.01 1.81
N ILE A 101 -12.62 19.30 0.83
CA ILE A 101 -11.18 19.21 0.60
C ILE A 101 -10.84 20.13 -0.58
N ILE A 102 -9.86 20.99 -0.39
CA ILE A 102 -9.31 21.86 -1.42
C ILE A 102 -7.96 21.27 -1.81
N ALA A 103 -7.76 20.92 -3.09
CA ALA A 103 -6.50 20.39 -3.61
C ALA A 103 -6.04 21.29 -4.77
N GLY A 104 -5.05 22.14 -4.52
CA GLY A 104 -4.70 23.24 -5.43
C GLY A 104 -5.89 24.17 -5.64
N ASP A 105 -6.26 24.41 -6.90
CA ASP A 105 -7.41 25.25 -7.27
C ASP A 105 -8.73 24.48 -7.35
N THR A 106 -8.71 23.17 -7.06
CA THR A 106 -9.89 22.30 -7.16
C THR A 106 -10.55 22.11 -5.80
N GLU A 107 -11.85 22.42 -5.73
CA GLU A 107 -12.69 22.05 -4.59
C GLU A 107 -13.32 20.67 -4.83
N ILE A 108 -12.97 19.71 -3.98
CA ILE A 108 -13.62 18.39 -3.97
C ILE A 108 -14.96 18.53 -3.28
N SER A 109 -16.02 18.04 -3.92
CA SER A 109 -17.39 18.20 -3.44
C SER A 109 -17.55 17.73 -1.98
N PRO A 110 -18.49 18.29 -1.21
CA PRO A 110 -18.72 17.86 0.18
C PRO A 110 -19.01 16.35 0.28
N LEU A 111 -19.75 15.80 -0.69
CA LEU A 111 -20.09 14.39 -0.74
C LEU A 111 -18.84 13.52 -0.96
N ASP A 112 -18.00 13.88 -1.93
CA ASP A 112 -16.76 13.14 -2.20
C ASP A 112 -15.76 13.27 -1.05
N SER A 113 -15.64 14.47 -0.47
CA SER A 113 -14.80 14.72 0.72
C SER A 113 -15.22 13.84 1.89
N ALA A 114 -16.53 13.74 2.15
CA ALA A 114 -17.09 12.87 3.18
C ALA A 114 -16.82 11.39 2.85
N ARG A 115 -16.99 10.97 1.59
CA ARG A 115 -16.74 9.58 1.14
C ARG A 115 -15.28 9.18 1.32
N LEU A 116 -14.33 10.02 0.91
CA LEU A 116 -12.89 9.77 1.04
C LEU A 116 -12.48 9.60 2.52
N ARG A 117 -13.04 10.43 3.41
CA ARG A 117 -12.79 10.36 4.86
C ARG A 117 -13.47 9.14 5.51
N ALA A 118 -14.72 8.85 5.16
CA ALA A 118 -15.46 7.71 5.70
C ALA A 118 -14.77 6.38 5.36
N ARG A 119 -14.22 6.27 4.15
CA ARG A 119 -13.42 5.13 3.70
C ARG A 119 -11.97 5.14 4.20
N ARG A 120 -11.57 6.14 5.00
CA ARG A 120 -10.19 6.34 5.50
C ARG A 120 -9.13 6.32 4.40
N LEU A 121 -9.48 6.80 3.20
CA LEU A 121 -8.52 6.96 2.10
C LEU A 121 -7.63 8.19 2.30
N VAL A 122 -8.14 9.16 3.08
CA VAL A 122 -7.42 10.37 3.45
C VAL A 122 -7.44 10.58 4.96
N ALA A 123 -6.41 11.20 5.48
CA ALA A 123 -6.31 11.67 6.85
C ALA A 123 -6.16 13.20 6.87
N VAL A 124 -6.74 13.83 7.88
CA VAL A 124 -6.63 15.28 8.12
C VAL A 124 -5.80 15.46 9.39
N ASP A 125 -4.72 16.22 9.32
CA ASP A 125 -3.90 16.54 10.49
C ASP A 125 -4.49 17.69 11.33
N ARG A 126 -3.81 18.05 12.42
CA ARG A 126 -4.26 19.14 13.31
C ARG A 126 -4.23 20.52 12.66
N ALA A 127 -3.39 20.71 11.64
CA ALA A 127 -3.32 21.95 10.87
C ALA A 127 -4.34 21.99 9.71
N GLY A 128 -5.18 20.94 9.58
CA GLY A 128 -6.15 20.83 8.50
C GLY A 128 -5.55 20.35 7.18
N ARG A 129 -4.28 19.94 7.12
CA ARG A 129 -3.71 19.37 5.89
C ARG A 129 -4.27 17.98 5.66
N VAL A 130 -4.57 17.70 4.40
CA VAL A 130 -5.11 16.42 3.94
C VAL A 130 -3.99 15.64 3.28
N ARG A 131 -3.80 14.40 3.72
CA ARG A 131 -2.87 13.45 3.11
C ARG A 131 -3.57 12.16 2.75
N LEU A 132 -3.01 11.42 1.80
CA LEU A 132 -3.41 10.02 1.60
C LEU A 132 -2.98 9.18 2.81
N THR A 133 -3.78 8.18 3.17
CA THR A 133 -3.36 7.14 4.13
C THR A 133 -2.44 6.12 3.46
N LEU A 134 -1.67 5.37 4.25
CA LEU A 134 -0.80 4.30 3.75
C LEU A 134 -1.61 3.28 2.98
N ALA A 135 -2.83 2.99 3.45
CA ALA A 135 -3.73 2.06 2.80
C ALA A 135 -4.15 2.54 1.41
N ALA A 136 -4.52 3.82 1.27
CA ALA A 136 -4.81 4.39 -0.04
C ALA A 136 -3.60 4.35 -0.97
N ARG A 137 -2.40 4.71 -0.47
CA ARG A 137 -1.18 4.71 -1.28
C ARG A 137 -0.79 3.30 -1.74
N LEU A 138 -0.87 2.30 -0.87
CA LEU A 138 -0.59 0.90 -1.21
C LEU A 138 -1.62 0.34 -2.20
N SER A 139 -2.90 0.69 -2.04
CA SER A 139 -3.95 0.27 -2.97
C SER A 139 -3.74 0.87 -4.36
N LEU A 140 -3.44 2.17 -4.44
CA LEU A 140 -3.11 2.84 -5.71
C LEU A 140 -1.89 2.18 -6.38
N LEU A 141 -0.82 1.90 -5.63
CA LEU A 141 0.35 1.19 -6.15
C LEU A 141 -0.02 -0.20 -6.69
N ALA A 142 -0.85 -0.96 -5.97
CA ALA A 142 -1.28 -2.29 -6.39
C ALA A 142 -2.17 -2.24 -7.65
N LEU A 143 -3.01 -1.20 -7.78
CA LEU A 143 -3.82 -0.95 -8.97
C LEU A 143 -2.95 -0.59 -10.19
N ASP A 144 -1.91 0.23 -9.98
CA ASP A 144 -0.95 0.63 -11.02
C ASP A 144 -0.09 -0.53 -11.52
N HIS A 145 0.05 -1.57 -10.69
CA HIS A 145 0.88 -2.73 -10.95
C HIS A 145 0.11 -4.05 -10.93
N VAL A 146 -1.16 -4.03 -11.35
CA VAL A 146 -1.95 -5.24 -11.48
C VAL A 146 -1.40 -6.13 -12.59
N GLN A 147 -1.36 -7.44 -12.31
CA GLN A 147 -0.99 -8.44 -13.29
C GLN A 147 -2.10 -8.56 -14.33
N SER A 148 -1.73 -8.42 -15.59
CA SER A 148 -2.59 -8.62 -16.74
C SER A 148 -2.02 -9.80 -17.54
N GLY A 149 -2.68 -10.96 -17.51
CA GLY A 149 -2.16 -12.20 -18.11
C GLY A 149 -1.15 -12.97 -17.24
N GLY A 150 -0.92 -14.24 -17.58
CA GLY A 150 -0.08 -15.18 -16.83
C GLY A 150 -0.74 -16.57 -16.74
N GLY A 151 0.06 -17.60 -16.42
CA GLY A 151 -0.43 -18.94 -16.08
C GLY A 151 -0.17 -20.07 -17.10
N THR A 152 0.01 -19.80 -18.40
CA THR A 152 0.22 -20.89 -19.39
C THR A 152 1.31 -20.64 -20.44
N ASP A 153 1.45 -19.41 -20.95
CA ASP A 153 2.18 -19.20 -22.23
C ASP A 153 3.58 -18.58 -22.08
N GLY A 154 4.18 -18.67 -20.89
CA GLY A 154 5.51 -18.10 -20.65
C GLY A 154 5.57 -16.58 -20.80
N PHE A 155 4.42 -15.90 -20.70
CA PHE A 155 4.32 -14.45 -20.84
C PHE A 155 3.54 -13.85 -19.67
N ALA A 156 4.05 -12.76 -19.12
CA ALA A 156 3.41 -12.00 -18.05
C ALA A 156 3.51 -10.50 -18.34
N MET A 157 2.44 -9.77 -18.07
CA MET A 157 2.38 -8.32 -18.23
C MET A 157 1.84 -7.65 -16.97
N CYS A 158 2.36 -6.45 -16.70
CA CYS A 158 1.90 -5.54 -15.66
C CYS A 158 1.17 -4.36 -16.31
N SER A 159 0.13 -3.84 -15.67
CA SER A 159 -0.58 -2.63 -16.12
C SER A 159 0.32 -1.40 -16.30
N CYS A 160 1.48 -1.36 -15.64
CA CYS A 160 2.47 -0.30 -15.82
C CYS A 160 3.30 -0.43 -17.12
N GLY A 161 2.98 -1.39 -17.99
CA GLY A 161 3.69 -1.65 -19.25
C GLY A 161 4.90 -2.58 -19.12
N TYR A 162 5.22 -3.06 -17.92
CA TYR A 162 6.28 -4.07 -17.74
C TYR A 162 5.85 -5.40 -18.35
N THR A 163 6.67 -5.97 -19.21
CA THR A 163 6.44 -7.27 -19.83
C THR A 163 7.62 -8.19 -19.56
N ALA A 164 7.32 -9.48 -19.40
CA ALA A 164 8.33 -10.51 -19.24
C ALA A 164 7.93 -11.74 -20.07
N SER A 165 8.91 -12.28 -20.79
CA SER A 165 8.83 -13.58 -21.43
C SER A 165 9.78 -14.53 -20.73
N ALA A 166 9.33 -15.75 -20.46
CA ALA A 166 10.09 -16.78 -19.78
C ALA A 166 9.68 -18.18 -20.30
N PRO A 167 10.48 -19.23 -20.05
CA PRO A 167 10.22 -20.56 -20.62
C PRO A 167 8.89 -21.20 -20.19
N THR A 168 8.37 -20.82 -19.02
CA THR A 168 7.10 -21.34 -18.47
C THR A 168 6.26 -20.23 -17.86
N GLY A 169 4.95 -20.43 -17.75
CA GLY A 169 4.07 -19.51 -17.03
C GLY A 169 4.53 -19.25 -15.59
N GLU A 170 4.99 -20.27 -14.88
CA GLU A 170 5.51 -20.14 -13.50
C GLU A 170 6.73 -19.22 -13.43
N THR A 171 7.68 -19.37 -14.36
CA THR A 171 8.85 -18.48 -14.40
C THR A 171 8.47 -17.05 -14.76
N ALA A 172 7.51 -16.84 -15.66
CA ALA A 172 6.99 -15.52 -15.99
C ALA A 172 6.28 -14.87 -14.78
N ASP A 173 5.48 -15.64 -14.04
CA ASP A 173 4.84 -15.20 -12.80
C ASP A 173 5.87 -14.86 -11.71
N GLY A 174 6.98 -15.62 -11.63
CA GLY A 174 8.11 -15.33 -10.76
C GLY A 174 8.77 -13.99 -11.07
N VAL A 175 9.02 -13.71 -12.35
CA VAL A 175 9.57 -12.42 -12.81
C VAL A 175 8.62 -11.27 -12.47
N LEU A 176 7.32 -11.43 -12.73
CA LEU A 176 6.34 -10.39 -12.44
C LEU A 176 6.15 -10.17 -10.93
N ARG A 177 6.26 -11.23 -10.13
CA ARG A 177 6.30 -11.11 -8.66
C ARG A 177 7.51 -10.29 -8.21
N ASN A 178 8.70 -10.56 -8.77
CA ASN A 178 9.90 -9.79 -8.48
C ASN A 178 9.76 -8.31 -8.88
N HIS A 179 9.14 -8.03 -10.03
CA HIS A 179 8.81 -6.66 -10.45
C HIS A 179 7.93 -5.96 -9.42
N ARG A 180 6.82 -6.59 -8.98
CA ARG A 180 5.93 -6.03 -7.95
C ARG A 180 6.64 -5.79 -6.61
N GLN A 181 7.56 -6.67 -6.25
CA GLN A 181 8.39 -6.48 -5.07
C GLN A 181 9.33 -5.28 -5.19
N THR A 182 9.93 -5.11 -6.37
CA THR A 182 10.82 -3.99 -6.68
C THR A 182 10.08 -2.64 -6.62
N VAL A 183 8.90 -2.54 -7.22
CA VAL A 183 8.11 -1.29 -7.20
C VAL A 183 7.59 -0.98 -5.80
N THR A 184 7.21 -2.00 -5.01
CA THR A 184 6.80 -1.81 -3.60
C THR A 184 7.98 -1.34 -2.75
N ALA A 185 9.17 -1.91 -2.95
CA ALA A 185 10.39 -1.48 -2.28
C ALA A 185 10.74 -0.03 -2.61
N ARG A 186 10.69 0.34 -3.90
CA ARG A 186 10.92 1.71 -4.38
C ARG A 186 9.90 2.70 -3.78
N PHE A 187 8.62 2.34 -3.80
CA PHE A 187 7.56 3.14 -3.17
C PHE A 187 7.88 3.42 -1.69
N VAL A 188 8.24 2.40 -0.91
CA VAL A 188 8.56 2.57 0.52
C VAL A 188 9.81 3.42 0.75
N GLN A 189 10.79 3.35 -0.16
CA GLN A 189 11.98 4.20 -0.14
C GLN A 189 11.63 5.67 -0.43
N GLU A 190 10.69 5.93 -1.34
CA GLU A 190 10.25 7.26 -1.76
C GLU A 190 9.23 7.89 -0.79
N ILE A 191 8.68 7.13 0.17
CA ILE A 191 7.87 7.71 1.25
C ILE A 191 8.74 8.70 2.05
N ASP A 192 8.47 9.97 1.81
CA ASP A 192 9.24 11.10 2.33
C ASP A 192 9.19 11.20 3.88
N ALA A 193 10.09 12.02 4.41
CA ALA A 193 10.20 12.26 5.84
C ALA A 193 8.98 13.00 6.43
N SER A 194 8.32 13.87 5.65
CA SER A 194 7.14 14.62 6.09
C SER A 194 5.93 13.71 6.30
N TYR A 195 5.73 12.72 5.42
CA TYR A 195 4.74 11.69 5.60
C TYR A 195 5.03 10.87 6.86
N ALA A 196 6.28 10.43 7.05
CA ALA A 196 6.66 9.65 8.23
C ALA A 196 6.44 10.43 9.54
N ALA A 197 6.70 11.75 9.55
CA ALA A 197 6.41 12.63 10.66
C ALA A 197 4.89 12.75 10.91
N ALA A 198 4.10 13.04 9.87
CA ALA A 198 2.66 13.21 9.97
C ALA A 198 1.93 11.97 10.49
N VAL A 199 2.40 10.78 10.12
CA VAL A 199 1.84 9.51 10.60
C VAL A 199 2.20 9.24 12.07
N SER A 200 3.31 9.78 12.55
CA SER A 200 3.74 9.65 13.95
C SER A 200 2.95 10.59 14.88
N ASP A 201 2.56 11.77 14.40
CA ASP A 201 1.81 12.78 15.15
C ASP A 201 0.30 12.50 15.27
N SER A 202 -0.21 11.52 14.52
CA SER A 202 -1.63 11.15 14.51
C SER A 202 -2.08 10.32 15.74
N ARG A 203 -1.32 10.36 16.85
CA ARG A 203 -1.61 9.66 18.11
C ARG A 203 -2.32 10.56 19.12
#